data_AF-A0A9N9SVX9-F1
#
_entry.id   AF-A0A9N9SVX9-F1
#
_cell.length_a   1.000
_cell.length_b   1.000
_cell.length_c   1.000
_cell.angle_alpha   90.00
_cell.angle_beta   90.00
_cell.angle_gamma   90.00
#
_symmetry.space_group_name_H-M   'P 1'
#
loop_
_entity.id
_entity.type
_entity.pdbx_description
1 polymer ?
#
loop_
_entity_poly.entity_id
_entity_poly.type
_entity_poly.pdbx_seq_one_letter_code
_entity_poly.pdbx_strand_id
1 'polypeptide(L)' 'MMEDRKRQKILKETKLQYLGHVIRGERYNILRLIIQGKIEGRRSVTRRRVSWLKNLRD' A
#
# COMPACT_ATOMS: atom_id res chain seq x y z
N MET A 1 -25.57 -13.31 4.10
CA MET A 1 -24.56 -14.33 3.74
C MET A 1 -24.05 -14.21 2.30
N MET A 2 -24.90 -14.28 1.26
CA MET A 2 -24.44 -14.14 -0.14
C MET A 2 -24.12 -12.70 -0.54
N GLU A 3 -24.94 -11.72 -0.12
CA GLU A 3 -24.64 -10.28 -0.26
C GLU A 3 -23.28 -9.91 0.34
N ASP A 4 -22.99 -10.40 1.55
CA ASP A 4 -21.77 -10.03 2.28
C ASP A 4 -20.51 -10.49 1.54
N ARG A 5 -20.54 -11.69 0.95
CA ARG A 5 -19.44 -12.22 0.14
C ARG A 5 -19.25 -11.40 -1.14
N LYS A 6 -20.33 -11.05 -1.83
CA LYS A 6 -20.27 -10.17 -3.02
C LYS A 6 -19.70 -8.80 -2.66
N ARG A 7 -20.16 -8.22 -1.55
CA ARG A 7 -19.69 -6.92 -1.06
C ARG A 7 -18.21 -6.94 -0.68
N GLN A 8 -17.76 -7.98 0.03
CA GLN A 8 -16.34 -8.15 0.34
C GLN A 8 -15.49 -8.29 -0.92
N LYS A 9 -15.96 -9.02 -1.94
CA LYS A 9 -15.25 -9.16 -3.21
C LYS A 9 -15.05 -7.81 -3.89
N ILE A 10 -16.13 -7.03 -4.02
CA ILE A 10 -16.09 -5.68 -4.62
C ILE A 10 -15.11 -4.78 -3.84
N LEU A 11 -15.20 -4.76 -2.51
CA LEU A 11 -14.30 -3.95 -1.69
C LEU A 11 -12.83 -4.35 -1.87
N LYS A 12 -12.52 -5.65 -1.98
CA LYS A 12 -11.16 -6.13 -2.23
C LYS A 12 -10.66 -5.69 -3.61
N GLU A 13 -11.49 -5.82 -4.64
CA GLU A 13 -11.17 -5.41 -6.01
C GLU A 13 -10.91 -3.91 -6.10
N THR A 14 -11.78 -3.06 -5.53
CA THR A 14 -11.60 -1.61 -5.52
C THR A 14 -10.34 -1.19 -4.77
N LYS A 15 -10.08 -1.79 -3.59
CA LYS A 15 -8.86 -1.50 -2.82
C LYS A 15 -7.60 -1.90 -3.59
N LEU A 16 -7.63 -3.04 -4.30
CA LEU A 16 -6.51 -3.50 -5.10
C LEU A 16 -6.26 -2.60 -6.31
N GLN A 17 -7.32 -2.17 -7.00
CA GLN A 17 -7.24 -1.23 -8.11
C GLN A 17 -6.66 0.10 -7.67
N TYR A 18 -7.12 0.66 -6.54
CA TYR A 18 -6.58 1.90 -5.99
C TYR A 18 -5.10 1.75 -5.59
N LEU A 19 -4.73 0.64 -4.96
CA LEU A 19 -3.33 0.35 -4.64
C LEU A 19 -2.46 0.30 -5.91
N GLY A 20 -2.94 -0.35 -6.97
CA GLY A 20 -2.26 -0.37 -8.27
C GLY A 20 -2.10 1.01 -8.89
N HIS A 21 -3.14 1.85 -8.79
CA HIS A 21 -3.12 3.23 -9.25
C HIS A 21 -2.07 4.07 -8.49
N VAL A 22 -1.99 3.94 -7.16
CA VAL A 22 -0.99 4.62 -6.32
C VAL A 22 0.44 4.17 -6.66
N ILE A 23 0.66 2.87 -6.88
CA ILE A 23 2.01 2.34 -7.17
C ILE A 23 2.51 2.82 -8.55
N ARG A 24 1.63 2.87 -9.56
CA ARG A 24 1.98 3.23 -10.94
C ARG A 24 1.97 4.74 -11.20
N GLY A 25 1.15 5.51 -10.48
CA GLY A 25 0.98 6.94 -10.70
C GLY A 25 2.10 7.78 -10.08
N GLU A 26 2.64 8.73 -10.84
CA GLU A 26 3.66 9.67 -10.35
C GLU A 26 3.10 10.69 -9.35
N ARG A 27 1.80 11.00 -9.46
CA ARG A 27 1.09 11.92 -8.55
C ARG A 27 1.15 11.49 -7.08
N TYR A 28 1.29 10.19 -6.79
CA TYR A 28 1.21 9.64 -5.43
C TYR A 28 2.58 9.22 -4.88
N ASN A 29 3.65 9.89 -5.29
CA ASN A 29 5.01 9.52 -4.93
C ASN A 29 5.23 9.39 -3.41
N ILE A 30 4.73 10.35 -2.60
CA ILE A 30 4.81 10.28 -1.13
C ILE A 30 4.08 9.04 -0.59
N LEU A 31 2.86 8.78 -1.07
CA LEU A 31 2.06 7.62 -0.65
C LEU A 31 2.78 6.31 -1.00
N ARG A 32 3.36 6.23 -2.20
CA ARG A 32 4.14 5.09 -2.68
C ARG A 32 5.36 4.84 -1.79
N LEU A 33 6.07 5.90 -1.40
CA LEU A 33 7.23 5.81 -0.51
C LEU A 33 6.82 5.27 0.87
N ILE A 34 5.72 5.77 1.45
CA ILE A 34 5.19 5.29 2.74
C ILE A 34 4.82 3.81 2.66
N ILE A 35 4.06 3.39 1.64
CA ILE A 35 3.63 2.00 1.46
C ILE A 35 4.84 1.06 1.34
N GLN A 36 5.83 1.45 0.53
CA GLN A 36 7.07 0.69 0.34
C GLN A 36 8.03 0.79 1.53
N GLY A 37 7.74 1.63 2.53
CA GLY A 37 8.65 1.93 3.64
C GLY A 37 9.96 2.60 3.18
N LYS A 38 9.93 3.26 2.01
CA LYS A 38 11.05 3.99 1.41
C LYS A 38 10.99 5.47 1.81
N ILE A 39 12.11 6.15 1.61
CA ILE A 39 12.30 7.57 1.89
C ILE A 39 13.08 8.16 0.71
N GLU A 40 12.76 9.39 0.32
CA GLU A 40 13.60 10.16 -0.57
C GLU A 40 14.88 10.59 0.12
N GLY A 41 16.03 10.31 -0.50
CA GLY A 41 17.34 10.64 0.04
C GLY A 41 17.85 9.68 1.12
N ARG A 42 18.57 10.21 2.11
CA ARG A 42 19.31 9.41 3.10
C ARG A 42 18.43 9.12 4.32
N ARG A 43 18.27 7.83 4.65
CA ARG A 43 17.55 7.40 5.85
C ARG A 43 18.41 7.65 7.10
N SER A 44 17.84 8.32 8.11
CA SER A 44 18.49 8.46 9.43
C SER A 44 18.67 7.09 10.11
N VAL A 45 19.79 6.90 10.80
CA VAL A 45 20.18 5.67 11.50
C VAL A 45 19.13 5.23 12.51
N THR A 46 18.46 6.18 13.17
CA THR A 46 17.49 5.91 14.23
C THR A 46 16.11 5.47 13.72
N ARG A 47 15.83 5.56 12.41
CA ARG A 47 14.48 5.31 11.89
C ARG A 47 14.27 3.83 11.58
N ARG A 48 13.22 3.23 12.17
CA ARG A 48 12.84 1.82 11.97
C ARG A 48 12.49 1.53 10.50
N ARG A 49 12.91 0.35 10.00
CA ARG A 49 12.54 -0.18 8.68
C ARG A 49 11.15 -0.81 8.73
N VAL A 50 10.12 0.02 8.77
CA VAL A 50 8.72 -0.43 8.72
C VAL A 50 8.20 -0.16 7.31
N SER A 51 7.95 -1.21 6.54
CA SER A 51 7.17 -1.12 5.30
C SER A 51 5.81 -1.76 5.53
N TRP A 52 4.75 -1.13 5.03
CA TRP A 52 3.42 -1.72 5.08
C TRP A 52 3.36 -3.04 4.30
N LEU A 53 4.18 -3.18 3.26
CA LEU A 53 4.30 -4.41 2.49
C LEU A 53 4.96 -5.56 3.25
N LYS A 54 5.74 -5.29 4.31
CA LYS A 54 6.33 -6.37 5.12
C LYS A 54 5.23 -7.21 5.77
N ASN A 55 4.21 -6.55 6.31
CA ASN A 55 3.05 -7.19 6.95
C ASN A 55 2.16 -7.99 5.98
N LEU A 56 2.36 -7.87 4.67
CA LEU A 56 1.63 -8.65 3.66
C LEU A 56 2.39 -9.90 3.19
N ARG A 57 3.68 -9.99 3.51
CA ARG A 57 4.53 -11.13 3.15
C ARG A 57 4.62 -12.15 4.29
N ASP A 58 4.66 -11.65 5.52
CA ASP A 58 4.54 -12.44 6.76
C ASP A 58 3.09 -12.96 6.91
#